data_AF-A0A535DVX8-F1
#
_entry.id   AF-A0A535DVX8-F1
#
_cell.length_a   1.000
_cell.length_b   1.000
_cell.length_c   1.000
_cell.angle_alpha   90.00
_cell.angle_beta   90.00
_cell.angle_gamma   90.00
#
_symmetry.space_group_name_H-M   'P 1'
#
loop_
_entity.id
_entity.type
_entity.pdbx_description
1 polymer ?
#
loop_
_entity_poly.entity_id
_entity_poly.type
_entity_poly.pdbx_seq_one_letter_code
_entity_poly.pdbx_strand_id
1 'polypeptide(L)' 'MLRDAERRTRASGCRHLVLLVTNTNRRARTFYARHGYRHVGDLPAFVRPRIGESLYVKSWPTH' A
#
# COMPACT_ATOMS: atom_id res chain seq x y z
N MET A 1 -2.80 11.69 8.70
CA MET A 1 -3.47 10.92 7.63
C MET A 1 -3.00 9.47 7.57
N LEU A 2 -1.81 9.10 7.03
CA LEU A 2 -1.39 7.69 6.92
C LEU A 2 -1.36 6.96 8.28
N ARG A 3 -0.75 7.57 9.29
CA ARG A 3 -0.70 7.01 10.66
C ARG A 3 -2.09 6.80 11.26
N ASP A 4 -3.04 7.66 10.95
CA ASP A 4 -4.42 7.54 11.45
C ASP A 4 -5.16 6.40 10.76
N ALA A 5 -4.96 6.23 9.45
CA ALA A 5 -5.48 5.09 8.71
C ALA A 5 -4.90 3.79 9.26
N GLU A 6 -3.58 3.69 9.43
CA GLU A 6 -2.93 2.52 10.03
C GLU A 6 -3.48 2.21 11.44
N ARG A 7 -3.64 3.24 12.28
CA ARG A 7 -4.19 3.09 13.64
C ARG A 7 -5.61 2.53 13.59
N ARG A 8 -6.48 3.08 12.74
CA ARG A 8 -7.88 2.63 12.60
C ARG A 8 -7.96 1.20 12.05
N THR A 9 -7.17 0.87 11.04
CA THR A 9 -7.11 -0.49 10.46
C THR A 9 -6.64 -1.52 11.48
N ARG A 10 -5.64 -1.18 12.30
CA ARG A 10 -5.22 -2.05 13.40
C ARG A 10 -6.31 -2.20 14.47
N ALA A 11 -6.95 -1.10 14.84
CA ALA A 11 -8.02 -1.10 15.84
C ALA A 11 -9.26 -1.91 15.38
N SER A 12 -9.50 -2.04 14.08
CA SER A 12 -10.55 -2.90 13.52
C SER A 12 -10.15 -4.38 13.42
N GLY A 13 -8.99 -4.78 13.95
CA GLY A 13 -8.50 -6.16 13.90
C GLY A 13 -7.95 -6.59 12.55
N CYS A 14 -7.76 -5.69 11.59
CA CYS A 14 -7.19 -6.04 10.30
C CYS A 14 -5.70 -6.33 10.43
N ARG A 15 -5.28 -7.48 9.88
CA ARG A 15 -3.86 -7.91 9.86
C ARG A 15 -3.04 -7.25 8.77
N HIS A 16 -3.72 -6.74 7.74
CA HIS A 16 -3.08 -6.17 6.56
C HIS A 16 -3.74 -4.87 6.15
N LEU A 17 -2.93 -3.94 5.66
CA LEU A 17 -3.37 -2.76 4.92
C LEU A 17 -2.71 -2.78 3.55
N VAL A 18 -3.54 -2.65 2.53
CA VAL A 18 -3.14 -2.75 1.12
C VAL A 18 -3.42 -1.44 0.41
N LEU A 19 -2.50 -1.02 -0.47
CA LEU A 19 -2.67 0.19 -1.27
C LEU A 19 -2.12 0.00 -2.68
N LEU A 20 -2.73 0.71 -3.63
CA LEU A 20 -2.32 0.80 -5.03
C LEU A 20 -1.69 2.17 -5.27
N VAL A 21 -0.55 2.20 -5.96
CA VAL A 21 0.17 3.42 -6.32
C VAL A 21 0.48 3.38 -7.79
N THR A 22 0.21 4.44 -8.53
CA THR A 22 0.65 4.53 -9.93
C THR A 22 2.16 4.26 -10.03
N ASN A 23 2.56 3.31 -10.87
CA ASN A 23 3.92 2.77 -10.93
C ASN A 23 4.99 3.83 -11.26
N THR A 24 4.62 4.88 -12.00
CA THR A 24 5.48 6.02 -12.33
C THR A 24 5.65 7.02 -11.17
N ASN A 25 4.82 6.94 -10.12
CA ASN A 25 4.91 7.81 -8.95
C ASN A 25 6.02 7.35 -7.99
N ARG A 26 7.27 7.56 -8.41
CA ARG A 26 8.48 7.17 -7.65
C ARG A 26 8.49 7.73 -6.23
N ARG A 27 8.01 8.97 -6.04
CA ARG A 27 7.98 9.62 -4.71
C ARG A 27 7.05 8.89 -3.74
N ALA A 28 5.83 8.55 -4.19
CA ALA A 28 4.88 7.81 -3.36
C ALA A 28 5.38 6.39 -3.07
N ARG A 29 5.97 5.72 -4.06
CA ARG A 29 6.57 4.38 -3.89
C ARG A 29 7.67 4.37 -2.82
N THR A 30 8.61 5.32 -2.88
CA THR A 30 9.64 5.47 -1.85
C THR A 30 9.04 5.82 -0.49
N PHE A 31 8.02 6.67 -0.46
CA PHE A 31 7.33 7.04 0.78
C PHE A 31 6.73 5.82 1.48
N TYR A 32 5.96 4.99 0.78
CA TYR A 32 5.34 3.81 1.38
C TYR A 32 6.36 2.73 1.76
N ALA A 33 7.40 2.51 0.94
CA ALA A 33 8.49 1.61 1.28
C ALA A 33 9.16 2.00 2.61
N ARG A 34 9.46 3.30 2.81
CA ARG A 34 10.01 3.83 4.07
C ARG A 34 9.07 3.69 5.26
N HIS A 35 7.76 3.58 5.04
CA HIS A 35 6.75 3.36 6.09
C HIS A 35 6.48 1.88 6.39
N GLY A 36 7.30 0.97 5.84
CA GLY A 36 7.21 -0.48 6.11
C GLY A 36 6.20 -1.20 5.23
N TYR A 37 5.74 -0.59 4.15
CA TYR A 37 4.97 -1.30 3.14
C TYR A 37 5.90 -2.04 2.19
N ARG A 38 5.63 -3.33 1.99
CA ARG A 38 6.34 -4.18 1.04
C ARG A 38 5.63 -4.12 -0.32
N HIS A 39 6.40 -3.92 -1.39
CA HIS A 39 5.91 -4.07 -2.76
C HIS A 39 5.62 -5.56 -3.02
N VAL A 40 4.44 -5.84 -3.56
CA VAL A 40 3.98 -7.21 -3.85
C VAL A 40 4.07 -7.52 -5.33
N GLY A 41 3.83 -6.52 -6.18
CA GLY A 41 3.86 -6.66 -7.63
C GLY A 41 3.24 -5.45 -8.31
N ASP A 42 3.26 -5.46 -9.63
CA ASP A 42 2.66 -4.42 -10.46
C ASP A 42 1.48 -5.01 -11.22
N LEU A 43 0.37 -4.27 -11.23
CA LEU A 43 -0.86 -4.61 -11.93
C LEU A 43 -0.99 -3.68 -13.13
N PRO A 44 -0.87 -4.18 -14.38
CA PRO A 44 -1.02 -3.35 -15.55
C PRO A 44 -2.50 -3.05 -15.81
N ALA A 45 -2.83 -1.78 -16.09
CA ALA A 45 -4.16 -1.33 -16.48
C ALA A 45 -5.29 -1.71 -15.51
N PHE A 46 -5.01 -1.78 -14.20
CA PHE A 46 -5.97 -2.27 -13.22
C PHE A 46 -7.05 -1.23 -12.91
N VAL A 47 -6.67 0.02 -12.63
CA VAL A 47 -7.65 1.08 -12.34
C VAL A 47 -8.09 1.78 -13.62
N ARG A 48 -7.17 2.03 -14.54
CA ARG A 48 -7.45 2.67 -15.84
C ARG A 48 -6.59 2.09 -16.96
N PRO A 49 -7.09 2.07 -18.21
CA PRO A 49 -6.26 1.72 -19.36
C PRO A 49 -4.98 2.56 -19.40
N ARG A 50 -3.86 1.92 -19.72
CA ARG A 50 -2.52 2.53 -19.86
C ARG A 50 -1.87 3.05 -18.58
N ILE A 51 -2.49 2.88 -17.41
CA ILE A 51 -1.89 3.18 -16.12
C ILE A 51 -1.54 1.86 -15.45
N GLY A 52 -0.30 1.71 -14.97
CA GLY A 52 0.08 0.56 -14.15
C GLY A 52 0.09 0.95 -12.67
N GLU A 53 -0.30 0.02 -11.82
CA GLU A 53 -0.38 0.22 -10.37
C GLU A 53 0.54 -0.75 -9.63
N SER A 54 1.43 -0.22 -8.81
CA SER A 54 2.21 -0.98 -7.85
C SER A 54 1.37 -1.28 -6.61
N LEU A 55 1.24 -2.56 -6.29
CA LEU A 55 0.56 -3.07 -5.10
C LEU A 55 1.53 -3.11 -3.91
N TYR A 56 1.11 -2.53 -2.79
CA TYR A 56 1.87 -2.51 -1.55
C TYR A 56 1.06 -3.06 -0.39
N VAL A 57 1.71 -3.81 0.50
CA VAL A 57 1.09 -4.36 1.72
C VAL A 57 1.92 -4.03 2.95
N LYS A 58 1.26 -3.63 4.03
CA LYS A 58 1.82 -3.61 5.38
C LYS A 58 1.06 -4.62 6.23
N SER A 59 1.80 -5.40 7.01
CA SER A 59 1.23 -6.48 7.84
C SER A 59 1.58 -6.25 9.30
N TRP A 60 0.66 -6.63 10.19
CA TRP A 60 0.87 -6.63 11.63
C TRP A 60 0.67 -8.04 12.20
N PRO A 61 1.47 -8.44 13.20
CA PRO A 61 1.25 -9.71 13.89
C PRO A 61 -0.13 -9.73 14.56
N THR A 62 -0.79 -10.89 14.53
CA THR A 62 -1.81 -11.22 15.53
C THR A 62 -1.10 -11.62 16.81
N HIS A 63 -1.35 -10.87 17.88
CA HIS A 63 -1.07 -11.32 19.24
C HIS A 63 -2.06 -12.41 19.64
#